data_AF-A0A4R4IRA8-F1
#
_entry.id   AF-A0A4R4IRA8-F1
#
_cell.length_a   1.000
_cell.length_b   1.000
_cell.length_c   1.000
_cell.angle_alpha   90.00
_cell.angle_beta   90.00
_cell.angle_gamma   90.00
#
_symmetry.space_group_name_H-M   'P 1'
#
loop_
_entity.id
_entity.type
_entity.pdbx_description
1 polymer ?
#
loop_
_entity_poly.entity_id
_entity_poly.type
_entity_poly.pdbx_seq_one_letter_code
_entity_poly.pdbx_strand_id
1 'polypeptide(L)'
;MAGEKKKGTDSTGTARATHELSEYDMLEYDYGEEAALSVTTRAFQRYDSSITCEDVRSTVKVVRAARTGNVDVAVERERIESKAKAAVTEMLSNVSNKKEETK
;
A
#
# COMPACT_ATOMS: atom_id res chain seq x y z
N MET A 1 7.48 -25.54 33.17
CA MET A 1 6.48 -25.81 32.12
C MET A 1 6.86 -24.94 30.92
N ALA A 2 7.47 -25.53 29.90
CA ALA A 2 7.86 -24.80 28.69
C ALA A 2 6.59 -24.52 27.88
N GLY A 3 6.24 -23.25 27.75
CA GLY A 3 5.08 -22.82 26.96
C GLY A 3 5.28 -23.25 25.50
N GLU A 4 4.28 -23.93 24.96
CA GLU A 4 4.22 -24.25 23.54
C GLU A 4 4.38 -22.96 22.73
N LYS A 5 5.47 -22.87 21.96
CA LYS A 5 5.57 -21.87 20.90
C LYS A 5 4.52 -22.24 19.87
N LYS A 6 3.39 -21.51 19.83
CA LYS A 6 2.49 -21.54 18.67
C LYS A 6 3.35 -21.22 17.45
N LYS A 7 3.56 -22.22 16.58
CA LYS A 7 4.18 -22.03 15.27
C LYS A 7 3.33 -20.97 14.56
N GLY A 8 3.92 -19.79 14.32
CA GLY A 8 3.42 -18.93 13.25
C GLY A 8 3.37 -19.79 11.99
N THR A 9 2.34 -19.63 11.18
CA THR A 9 2.25 -20.34 9.90
C THR A 9 3.58 -20.18 9.17
N ASP A 10 4.21 -21.30 8.75
CA ASP A 10 5.54 -21.31 8.10
C ASP A 10 5.55 -20.56 6.74
N SER A 11 4.46 -19.85 6.41
CA SER A 11 4.27 -19.05 5.22
C SER A 11 4.99 -17.70 5.30
N THR A 12 5.53 -17.24 4.18
CA THR A 12 6.20 -15.95 4.04
C THR A 12 5.64 -15.16 2.86
N GLY A 13 6.01 -13.88 2.75
CA GLY A 13 5.59 -13.02 1.63
C GLY A 13 4.07 -12.83 1.55
N THR A 14 3.51 -12.90 0.35
CA THR A 14 2.10 -12.62 0.07
C THR A 14 1.15 -13.54 0.84
N ALA A 15 1.46 -14.83 0.97
CA ALA A 15 0.63 -15.79 1.67
C ALA A 15 0.46 -15.42 3.16
N ARG A 16 1.54 -14.96 3.78
CA ARG A 16 1.49 -14.45 5.15
C ARG A 16 0.69 -13.16 5.23
N ALA A 17 0.94 -12.19 4.35
CA ALA A 17 0.20 -10.92 4.34
C ALA A 17 -1.32 -11.12 4.18
N THR A 18 -1.75 -12.06 3.33
CA THR A 18 -3.17 -12.40 3.17
C THR A 18 -3.75 -13.11 4.39
N HIS A 19 -2.96 -13.93 5.08
CA HIS A 19 -3.40 -14.58 6.32
C HIS A 19 -3.57 -13.56 7.44
N GLU A 20 -2.59 -12.70 7.68
CA GLU A 20 -2.66 -11.65 8.71
C GLU A 20 -3.81 -10.67 8.43
N LEU A 21 -4.09 -10.35 7.15
CA LEU A 21 -5.28 -9.57 6.79
C LEU A 21 -6.59 -10.32 7.12
N SER A 22 -6.63 -11.64 6.95
CA SER A 22 -7.82 -12.43 7.29
C SER A 22 -8.05 -12.47 8.81
N GLU A 23 -6.99 -12.59 9.61
CA GLU A 23 -7.08 -12.46 11.07
C GLU A 23 -7.55 -11.06 11.51
N TYR A 24 -7.06 -10.02 10.84
CA TYR A 24 -7.56 -8.66 11.04
C TYR A 24 -9.06 -8.52 10.67
N ASP A 25 -9.48 -9.05 9.51
CA ASP A 25 -10.87 -9.03 9.05
C ASP A 25 -11.80 -9.71 10.09
N MET A 26 -11.35 -10.81 10.72
CA MET A 26 -12.09 -11.47 11.81
C MET A 26 -12.17 -10.61 13.08
N LEU A 27 -11.06 -9.99 13.50
CA LEU A 27 -11.06 -9.09 14.64
C LEU A 27 -11.99 -7.89 14.44
N GLU A 28 -12.02 -7.32 13.24
CA GLU A 28 -12.91 -6.21 12.91
C GLU A 28 -14.37 -6.65 12.93
N TYR A 29 -14.68 -7.84 12.42
CA TYR A 29 -16.03 -8.40 12.45
C TYR A 29 -16.53 -8.64 13.88
N ASP A 30 -15.71 -9.23 14.74
CA ASP A 30 -16.10 -9.62 16.09
C ASP A 30 -16.13 -8.43 17.08
N TYR A 31 -15.21 -7.46 16.94
CA TYR A 31 -14.96 -6.43 17.94
C TYR A 31 -14.96 -4.99 17.40
N GLY A 32 -15.10 -4.80 16.09
CA GLY A 32 -15.06 -3.49 15.43
C GLY A 32 -13.65 -3.01 15.06
N GLU A 33 -13.60 -2.01 14.17
CA GLU A 33 -12.36 -1.51 13.56
C GLU A 33 -11.33 -1.04 14.59
N GLU A 34 -11.73 -0.23 15.57
CA GLU A 34 -10.82 0.34 16.57
C GLU A 34 -10.15 -0.74 17.44
N ALA A 35 -10.88 -1.80 17.77
CA ALA A 35 -10.32 -2.93 18.53
C ALA A 35 -9.33 -3.73 17.68
N ALA A 36 -9.68 -4.02 16.42
CA ALA A 36 -8.81 -4.71 15.48
C ALA A 36 -7.50 -3.94 15.26
N LEU A 37 -7.59 -2.64 14.97
CA LEU A 37 -6.43 -1.76 14.80
C LEU A 37 -5.55 -1.73 16.05
N SER A 38 -6.13 -1.58 17.23
CA SER A 38 -5.39 -1.54 18.50
C SER A 38 -4.63 -2.84 18.77
N VAL A 39 -5.29 -4.00 18.58
CA VAL A 39 -4.69 -5.32 18.78
C VAL A 39 -3.56 -5.57 17.77
N THR A 40 -3.81 -5.30 16.49
CA THR A 40 -2.84 -5.51 15.41
C THR A 40 -1.64 -4.58 15.55
N THR A 41 -1.86 -3.30 15.90
CA THR A 41 -0.77 -2.35 16.19
C THR A 41 0.11 -2.85 17.32
N ARG A 42 -0.50 -3.30 18.44
CA ARG A 42 0.25 -3.90 19.56
C ARG A 42 1.02 -5.14 19.14
N ALA A 43 0.51 -5.95 18.21
CA ALA A 43 1.22 -7.12 17.70
C ALA A 43 2.47 -6.72 16.92
N PHE A 44 2.38 -5.72 16.04
CA PHE A 44 3.53 -5.17 15.30
C PHE A 44 4.56 -4.52 16.23
N GLN A 45 4.10 -3.75 17.21
CA GLN A 45 4.95 -3.05 18.17
C GLN A 45 5.78 -3.96 19.08
N ARG A 46 5.48 -5.27 19.14
CA ARG A 46 6.37 -6.26 19.80
C ARG A 46 7.71 -6.41 19.08
N TYR A 47 7.78 -6.02 17.81
CA TYR A 47 8.96 -6.16 16.96
C TYR A 47 9.46 -4.81 16.45
N ASP A 48 8.56 -3.87 16.18
CA ASP A 48 8.89 -2.51 15.75
C ASP A 48 7.94 -1.48 16.39
N SER A 49 8.45 -0.78 17.40
CA SER A 49 7.68 0.21 18.17
C SER A 49 7.37 1.49 17.40
N SER A 50 7.96 1.71 16.21
CA SER A 50 7.68 2.88 15.39
C SER A 50 6.35 2.78 14.65
N ILE A 51 5.82 1.56 14.46
CA ILE A 51 4.56 1.31 13.78
C ILE A 51 3.40 1.89 14.60
N THR A 52 2.61 2.76 13.97
CA THR A 52 1.45 3.41 14.56
C THR A 52 0.14 2.75 14.12
N CYS A 53 -0.94 3.12 14.80
CA CYS A 53 -2.30 2.72 14.40
C CYS A 53 -2.65 3.20 12.98
N GLU A 54 -2.16 4.38 12.59
CA GLU A 54 -2.40 4.93 11.26
C GLU A 54 -1.66 4.16 10.16
N ASP A 55 -0.45 3.66 10.45
CA ASP A 55 0.30 2.79 9.53
C ASP A 55 -0.44 1.47 9.28
N VAL A 56 -0.95 0.86 10.35
CA VAL A 56 -1.75 -0.38 10.25
C VAL A 56 -3.02 -0.13 9.47
N ARG A 57 -3.75 0.95 9.78
CA ARG A 57 -4.98 1.33 9.06
C ARG A 57 -4.71 1.54 7.57
N SER A 58 -3.63 2.22 7.22
CA SER A 58 -3.25 2.46 5.83
C SER A 58 -2.86 1.17 5.13
N THR A 59 -2.10 0.30 5.80
CA THR A 59 -1.68 -1.00 5.28
C THR A 59 -2.89 -1.88 4.98
N VAL A 60 -3.84 -2.01 5.91
CA VAL A 60 -5.06 -2.79 5.70
C VAL A 60 -5.83 -2.32 4.46
N LYS A 61 -5.99 -1.00 4.29
CA LYS A 61 -6.67 -0.42 3.11
C LYS A 61 -5.96 -0.80 1.82
N VAL A 62 -4.63 -0.66 1.77
CA VAL A 62 -3.82 -1.00 0.58
C VAL A 62 -3.91 -2.49 0.25
N VAL A 63 -3.76 -3.37 1.24
CA VAL A 63 -3.81 -4.83 1.02
C VAL A 63 -5.21 -5.27 0.59
N ARG A 64 -6.28 -4.70 1.16
CA ARG A 64 -7.67 -4.93 0.71
C ARG A 64 -7.84 -4.53 -0.76
N ALA A 65 -7.39 -3.33 -1.13
CA ALA A 65 -7.49 -2.86 -2.51
C ALA A 65 -6.73 -3.78 -3.49
N ALA A 66 -5.50 -4.16 -3.13
CA ALA A 66 -4.69 -5.09 -3.93
C ALA A 66 -5.34 -6.48 -4.06
N ARG A 67 -5.99 -6.99 -3.00
CA ARG A 67 -6.72 -8.28 -3.02
C ARG A 67 -7.90 -8.27 -3.99
N THR A 68 -8.56 -7.12 -4.18
CA THR A 68 -9.73 -7.02 -5.08
C THR A 68 -9.38 -6.97 -6.58
N GLY A 69 -8.09 -6.84 -6.93
CA GLY A 69 -7.66 -6.72 -8.33
C GLY A 69 -7.98 -5.37 -8.99
N ASN A 70 -8.57 -4.42 -8.26
CA ASN A 70 -8.94 -3.10 -8.77
C ASN A 70 -7.78 -2.08 -8.77
N VAL A 71 -6.54 -2.54 -8.54
CA VAL A 71 -5.35 -1.69 -8.48
C VAL A 71 -4.35 -2.17 -9.51
N ASP A 72 -4.11 -1.35 -10.53
CA ASP A 72 -3.06 -1.56 -11.53
C ASP A 72 -2.07 -0.39 -11.52
N VAL A 73 -1.00 -0.57 -10.75
CA VAL A 73 0.06 0.44 -10.62
C VAL A 73 0.88 0.57 -11.92
N ALA A 74 0.94 -0.48 -12.74
CA ALA A 74 1.67 -0.44 -14.01
C ALA A 74 0.95 0.47 -15.01
N VAL A 75 -0.37 0.35 -15.12
CA VAL A 75 -1.21 1.22 -15.96
C VAL A 75 -1.10 2.69 -15.51
N GLU A 76 -1.16 2.96 -14.21
CA GLU A 76 -1.02 4.34 -13.72
C GLU A 76 0.37 4.92 -13.97
N ARG A 77 1.42 4.09 -13.89
CA ARG A 77 2.78 4.50 -14.30
C ARG A 77 2.83 4.88 -15.77
N GLU A 78 2.33 4.03 -16.67
CA GLU A 78 2.30 4.32 -18.11
C GLU A 78 1.54 5.61 -18.43
N ARG A 79 0.44 5.85 -17.71
CA ARG A 79 -0.36 7.07 -17.84
C ARG A 79 0.43 8.32 -17.45
N ILE A 80 1.17 8.27 -16.35
CA ILE A 80 2.02 9.38 -15.89
C ILE A 80 3.18 9.60 -16.87
N GLU A 81 3.84 8.55 -17.33
CA GLU A 81 4.93 8.66 -18.31
C GLU A 81 4.46 9.27 -19.63
N SER A 82 3.26 8.88 -20.09
CA SER A 82 2.62 9.46 -21.29
C SER A 82 2.32 10.95 -21.13
N LYS A 83 1.79 11.35 -19.97
CA LYS A 83 1.55 12.78 -19.66
C LYS A 83 2.84 13.58 -19.60
N ALA A 84 3.89 13.01 -19.00
CA ALA A 84 5.20 13.66 -18.91
C ALA A 84 5.80 13.90 -20.31
N LYS A 85 5.72 12.90 -21.20
CA LYS A 85 6.17 13.05 -22.60
C LYS A 85 5.41 14.15 -23.33
N ALA A 86 4.09 14.19 -23.21
CA ALA A 86 3.27 15.22 -23.85
C ALA A 86 3.64 16.63 -23.37
N ALA A 87 3.84 16.82 -22.06
CA ALA A 87 4.26 18.10 -21.50
C ALA A 87 5.64 18.54 -22.01
N VAL A 88 6.60 17.61 -22.13
CA VAL A 88 7.93 17.91 -22.70
C VAL A 88 7.82 18.31 -24.17
N THR A 89 7.01 17.61 -24.97
CA THR A 89 6.78 17.96 -26.38
C THR A 89 6.18 19.35 -26.52
N GLU A 90 5.20 19.71 -25.70
CA GLU A 90 4.57 21.05 -25.70
C GLU A 90 5.57 22.15 -25.33
N MET A 91 6.43 21.91 -24.33
CA MET A 91 7.49 22.86 -23.96
C MET A 91 8.47 23.07 -25.12
N LEU A 92 8.89 22.00 -25.79
CA LEU A 92 9.83 22.07 -26.91
C LEU A 92 9.23 22.76 -28.15
N SER A 93 7.94 22.52 -28.46
CA SER A 93 7.25 23.21 -29.56
C SER A 93 7.13 24.71 -29.29
N ASN A 94 6.81 25.10 -28.05
CA ASN A 94 6.68 26.50 -27.67
C ASN A 94 8.02 27.25 -27.71
N VAL A 95 9.13 26.59 -27.35
CA VAL A 95 10.49 27.15 -27.46
C VAL A 95 10.92 27.28 -28.92
N SER A 96 10.56 26.33 -29.76
CA SER A 96 10.88 26.37 -31.20
C SER A 96 10.11 27.49 -31.91
N ASN A 97 8.82 27.64 -31.64
CA ASN A 97 7.98 28.69 -32.23
C ASN A 97 8.43 30.10 -31.80
N LYS A 98 8.86 30.30 -30.54
CA LYS A 98 9.40 31.60 -30.08
C LYS A 98 10.69 32.03 -30.78
N LYS A 99 11.47 31.10 -31.32
CA LYS A 99 12.70 31.42 -32.09
C LYS A 99 12.41 31.88 -33.52
N GLU A 100 11.23 31.59 -34.06
CA GLU A 100 10.84 32.01 -35.41
C GLU A 100 10.21 33.41 -35.43
N GLU A 101 9.56 33.84 -34.34
CA GLU A 101 8.95 35.19 -34.24
C GLU A 101 9.95 36.32 -33.89
N THR A 102 11.23 36.03 -33.64
CA THR A 102 12.27 37.03 -33.29
C THR A 102 13.29 37.32 -34.40
N LYS A 103 13.02 36.91 -35.65
CA LYS A 103 13.81 37.29 -36.83
C LYS A 103 13.06 38.30 -37.70
#